data_AF-A0A0C2SK41-F1
#
_entry.id   AF-A0A0C2SK41-F1
#
_cell.length_a   1.000
_cell.length_b   1.000
_cell.length_c   1.000
_cell.angle_alpha   90.00
_cell.angle_beta   90.00
_cell.angle_gamma   90.00
#
_symmetry.space_group_name_H-M   'P 1'
#
loop_
_entity.id
_entity.type
_entity.pdbx_description
1 polymer ?
#
loop_
_entity_poly.entity_id
_entity_poly.type
_entity_poly.pdbx_seq_one_letter_code
_entity_poly.pdbx_strand_id
1 'polypeptide(L)'
;MKTYRQILTFNGDNATSNDKQTTFLDKLPNSFNAINRVRCFNHTIQLSAKALLKPFDASPKDNDDLDKHSGNDDEDFEEGHEMVYEDPEDSANDDDNDNEEDSEEAEEVEAEDPLDVLDEQARGQLLEDTVAVRATLNKIRKLSFAIIHSTTIALPVWRKTCTAHKLAVRLIPRDVKTRWNSTYDMAKVALKYRPAIDDITANKSSKLRKYELDDDDWKIIGDLLRVLKVSLLS
;
A
#
# COMPACT_ATOMS: atom_id res chain seq x y z
N MET A 1 32.03 0.57 43.92
CA MET A 1 31.94 -0.32 42.74
C MET A 1 31.19 0.46 41.66
N LYS A 2 31.84 0.89 40.57
CA LYS A 2 31.17 1.63 39.50
C LYS A 2 30.34 0.64 38.68
N THR A 3 29.02 0.78 38.71
CA THR A 3 28.11 0.00 37.87
C THR A 3 28.25 0.51 36.44
N TYR A 4 28.96 -0.23 35.59
CA TYR A 4 28.97 0.05 34.16
C TYR A 4 27.63 -0.38 33.58
N ARG A 5 26.89 0.56 32.97
CA ARG A 5 25.66 0.23 32.25
C ARG A 5 26.07 -0.39 30.91
N GLN A 6 25.76 -1.67 30.73
CA GLN A 6 25.97 -2.38 29.47
C GLN A 6 24.74 -2.23 28.59
N ILE A 7 24.94 -1.85 27.32
CA ILE A 7 23.87 -1.86 26.33
C ILE A 7 23.79 -3.29 25.80
N LEU A 8 22.69 -3.99 26.12
CA LEU A 8 22.49 -5.37 25.69
C LEU A 8 21.81 -5.45 24.32
N THR A 9 20.93 -4.50 24.02
CA THR A 9 20.18 -4.48 22.76
C THR A 9 19.78 -3.04 22.41
N PHE A 10 19.81 -2.73 21.13
CA PHE A 10 19.22 -1.55 20.52
C PHE A 10 18.30 -2.01 19.39
N ASN A 11 17.04 -1.57 19.42
CA ASN A 11 16.11 -1.83 18.32
C ASN A 11 16.01 -0.57 17.45
N GLY A 12 16.18 -0.74 16.15
CA GLY A 12 16.01 0.32 15.17
C GLY A 12 15.45 -0.25 13.87
N ASP A 13 14.83 0.60 13.05
CA ASP A 13 14.37 0.24 11.71
C ASP A 13 15.55 -0.15 10.78
N ASN A 14 15.23 -0.48 9.52
CA ASN A 14 16.21 -0.92 8.54
C ASN A 14 16.79 0.22 7.67
N ALA A 15 16.64 1.49 8.09
CA ALA A 15 17.25 2.61 7.38
C ALA A 15 18.78 2.51 7.39
N THR A 16 19.43 2.92 6.29
CA THR A 16 20.90 2.94 6.19
C THR A 16 21.54 3.92 7.18
N SER A 17 20.81 4.96 7.60
CA SER A 17 21.22 5.87 8.68
C SER A 17 21.47 5.12 9.98
N ASN A 18 20.65 4.12 10.29
CA ASN A 18 20.82 3.25 11.45
C ASN A 18 22.02 2.29 11.29
N ASP A 19 22.38 1.89 10.06
CA ASP A 19 23.64 1.16 9.81
C ASP A 19 24.86 2.04 10.09
N LYS A 20 24.85 3.30 9.61
CA LYS A 20 25.89 4.30 9.86
C LYS A 20 26.04 4.57 11.36
N GLN A 21 24.92 4.76 12.06
CA GLN A 21 24.90 4.96 13.52
C GLN A 21 25.48 3.75 14.25
N THR A 22 25.06 2.53 13.89
CA THR A 22 25.56 1.27 14.50
C THR A 22 27.08 1.16 14.35
N THR A 23 27.58 1.40 13.14
CA THR A 23 29.02 1.31 12.82
C THR A 23 29.83 2.37 13.57
N PHE A 24 29.26 3.55 13.77
CA PHE A 24 29.91 4.63 14.51
C PHE A 24 29.94 4.35 16.01
N LEU A 25 28.80 3.95 16.59
CA LEU A 25 28.67 3.66 18.03
C LEU A 25 29.59 2.52 18.48
N ASP A 26 29.77 1.49 17.66
CA ASP A 26 30.66 0.33 17.92
C ASP A 26 32.14 0.74 18.06
N LYS A 27 32.54 1.87 17.46
CA LYS A 27 33.93 2.37 17.51
C LYS A 27 34.21 3.30 18.69
N LEU A 28 33.18 3.78 19.36
CA LEU A 28 33.32 4.72 20.47
C LEU A 28 33.67 3.99 21.79
N PRO A 29 34.26 4.68 22.77
CA PRO A 29 34.54 4.11 24.09
C PRO A 29 33.26 4.00 24.93
N ASN A 30 32.34 3.14 24.51
CA ASN A 30 31.08 2.84 25.17
C ASN A 30 30.89 1.30 25.30
N SER A 31 29.72 0.86 25.77
CA SER A 31 29.39 -0.56 25.97
C SER A 31 28.53 -1.16 24.84
N PHE A 32 28.34 -0.43 23.75
CA PHE A 32 27.60 -0.87 22.56
C PHE A 32 28.53 -1.66 21.64
N ASN A 33 28.04 -2.80 21.14
CA ASN A 33 28.63 -3.51 20.02
C ASN A 33 27.62 -3.58 18.87
N ALA A 34 28.10 -3.66 17.63
CA ALA A 34 27.25 -3.80 16.45
C ALA A 34 26.29 -4.99 16.53
N ILE A 35 26.68 -6.10 17.19
CA ILE A 35 25.83 -7.28 17.43
C ILE A 35 24.63 -6.99 18.35
N ASN A 36 24.68 -5.90 19.12
CA ASN A 36 23.57 -5.50 19.97
C ASN A 36 22.41 -4.89 19.17
N ARG A 37 22.59 -4.56 17.88
CA ARG A 37 21.47 -4.09 17.06
C ARG A 37 20.55 -5.25 16.67
N VAL A 38 19.27 -5.08 16.97
CA VAL A 38 18.16 -5.89 16.48
C VAL A 38 17.37 -5.03 15.50
N ARG A 39 17.12 -5.55 14.30
CA ARG A 39 16.29 -4.87 13.30
C ARG A 39 14.82 -4.90 13.71
N CYS A 40 14.07 -3.85 13.39
CA CYS A 40 12.64 -3.78 13.67
C CYS A 40 11.88 -4.88 12.92
N PHE A 41 11.22 -5.78 13.66
CA PHE A 41 10.48 -6.90 13.10
C PHE A 41 9.35 -6.45 12.17
N ASN A 42 8.59 -5.41 12.56
CA ASN A 42 7.52 -4.86 11.73
C ASN A 42 8.06 -4.32 10.41
N HIS A 43 9.23 -3.68 10.44
CA HIS A 43 9.87 -3.20 9.23
C HIS A 43 10.34 -4.36 8.32
N THR A 44 10.83 -5.47 8.90
CA THR A 44 11.15 -6.68 8.12
C THR A 44 9.92 -7.31 7.47
N ILE A 45 8.78 -7.36 8.18
CA ILE A 45 7.51 -7.80 7.59
C ILE A 45 7.09 -6.86 6.47
N GLN A 46 7.24 -5.54 6.66
CA GLN A 46 6.94 -4.56 5.62
C GLN A 46 7.71 -4.81 4.34
N LEU A 47 9.03 -5.00 4.45
CA LEU A 47 9.88 -5.30 3.30
C LEU A 47 9.49 -6.62 2.62
N SER A 48 9.17 -7.65 3.42
CA SER A 48 8.71 -8.94 2.90
C SER A 48 7.39 -8.82 2.14
N ALA A 49 6.43 -8.06 2.66
CA ALA A 49 5.16 -7.80 2.00
C ALA A 49 5.33 -6.98 0.71
N LYS A 50 6.16 -5.92 0.73
CA LYS A 50 6.51 -5.13 -0.47
C LYS A 50 7.06 -6.04 -1.57
N ALA A 51 8.04 -6.89 -1.26
CA ALA A 51 8.66 -7.78 -2.23
C ALA A 51 7.65 -8.79 -2.82
N LEU A 52 6.78 -9.38 -1.98
CA LEU A 52 5.76 -10.34 -2.43
C LEU A 52 4.67 -9.70 -3.29
N LEU A 53 4.31 -8.43 -3.05
CA LEU A 53 3.25 -7.73 -3.78
C LEU A 53 3.77 -7.03 -5.05
N LYS A 54 5.08 -6.82 -5.18
CA LYS A 54 5.71 -6.13 -6.31
C LYS A 54 5.29 -6.66 -7.70
N PRO A 55 5.16 -7.98 -7.95
CA PRO A 55 4.65 -8.48 -9.24
C PRO A 55 3.23 -8.00 -9.59
N PHE A 56 2.43 -7.66 -8.58
CA PHE A 56 1.08 -7.13 -8.74
C PHE A 56 1.05 -5.60 -8.89
N ASP A 57 2.18 -4.92 -8.66
CA ASP A 57 2.33 -3.46 -8.77
C ASP A 57 3.16 -3.01 -9.97
N ALA A 58 4.00 -3.89 -10.51
CA ALA A 58 4.93 -3.59 -11.61
C ALA A 58 4.19 -3.10 -12.87
N SER A 59 4.60 -1.98 -13.45
CA SER A 59 4.10 -1.59 -14.76
C SER A 59 4.83 -2.42 -15.84
N PRO A 60 4.18 -2.85 -16.94
CA PRO A 60 4.89 -3.50 -18.05
C PRO A 60 5.98 -2.62 -18.71
N LYS A 61 6.09 -1.34 -18.32
CA LYS A 61 7.03 -0.37 -18.88
C LYS A 61 8.24 -0.11 -17.99
N ASP A 62 8.39 -0.76 -16.84
CA ASP A 62 9.50 -0.50 -15.89
C ASP A 62 10.85 -1.13 -16.35
N ASN A 63 11.10 -1.15 -17.66
CA ASN A 63 12.39 -1.48 -18.25
C ASN A 63 13.07 -0.18 -18.71
N ASP A 64 14.21 0.11 -18.10
CA ASP A 64 15.13 1.25 -18.23
C ASP A 64 14.85 2.51 -17.38
N ASP A 65 15.83 2.74 -16.49
CA ASP A 65 16.34 4.01 -15.98
C ASP A 65 15.44 4.95 -15.17
N LEU A 66 15.81 5.08 -13.88
CA LEU A 66 15.81 6.30 -13.07
C LEU A 66 14.50 7.13 -13.11
N ASP A 67 13.61 6.90 -12.14
CA ASP A 67 12.43 7.72 -11.91
C ASP A 67 12.83 9.14 -11.45
N LYS A 68 13.02 10.02 -12.43
CA LYS A 68 12.61 11.42 -12.35
C LYS A 68 11.44 11.58 -13.31
N HIS A 69 10.28 11.89 -12.72
CA HIS A 69 9.02 12.25 -13.37
C HIS A 69 8.12 11.10 -13.82
N SER A 70 7.43 10.47 -12.86
CA SER A 70 6.02 10.11 -13.05
C SER A 70 5.15 11.38 -13.01
N GLY A 71 5.26 12.22 -14.05
CA GLY A 71 4.33 13.31 -14.34
C GLY A 71 3.13 12.81 -15.14
N ASN A 72 1.94 13.02 -14.57
CA ASN A 72 0.66 13.35 -15.20
C ASN A 72 0.28 12.69 -16.54
N ASP A 73 -0.71 11.79 -16.47
CA ASP A 73 -1.64 11.50 -17.57
C ASP A 73 -3.07 11.23 -17.01
N ASP A 74 -3.56 12.11 -16.13
CA ASP A 74 -4.96 12.12 -15.65
C ASP A 74 -5.58 13.53 -15.83
N GLU A 75 -5.56 14.05 -17.06
CA GLU A 75 -6.43 15.17 -17.44
C GLU A 75 -7.88 14.65 -17.58
N ASP A 76 -8.70 14.68 -16.51
CA ASP A 76 -10.14 15.09 -16.59
C ASP A 76 -10.94 15.00 -15.26
N PHE A 77 -10.41 15.50 -14.13
CA PHE A 77 -11.27 15.75 -12.94
C PHE A 77 -11.04 17.17 -12.42
N GLU A 78 -12.07 18.02 -12.54
CA GLU A 78 -12.07 19.37 -11.95
C GLU A 78 -11.88 19.29 -10.42
N GLU A 79 -10.82 19.95 -9.97
CA GLU A 79 -10.35 20.03 -8.61
C GLU A 79 -11.36 20.76 -7.72
N GLY A 80 -12.03 20.00 -6.83
CA GLY A 80 -13.00 20.52 -5.88
C GLY A 80 -12.47 20.47 -4.46
N HIS A 81 -11.94 21.61 -4.00
CA HIS A 81 -11.64 22.03 -2.62
C HIS A 81 -11.50 20.92 -1.56
N GLU A 82 -10.28 20.76 -1.06
CA GLU A 82 -9.92 19.94 0.09
C GLU A 82 -10.75 20.34 1.33
N MET A 83 -11.41 19.35 1.94
CA MET A 83 -12.13 19.45 3.20
C MET A 83 -11.79 18.20 4.00
N VAL A 84 -11.09 18.40 5.13
CA VAL A 84 -10.80 17.36 6.13
C VAL A 84 -12.13 16.93 6.76
N TYR A 85 -12.46 15.64 6.71
CA TYR A 85 -13.63 15.09 7.38
C TYR A 85 -13.20 14.12 8.49
N GLU A 86 -13.42 14.52 9.74
CA GLU A 86 -13.41 13.62 10.90
C GLU A 86 -14.67 12.74 10.87
N ASP A 87 -14.48 11.41 10.84
CA ASP A 87 -15.53 10.43 11.09
C ASP A 87 -15.65 10.22 12.62
N PRO A 88 -16.80 10.55 13.26
CA PRO A 88 -16.92 10.51 14.72
C PRO A 88 -16.95 9.10 15.34
N GLU A 89 -16.82 8.02 14.57
CA GLU A 89 -16.72 6.65 15.09
C GLU A 89 -15.35 5.96 14.87
N ASP A 90 -14.35 6.65 14.31
CA ASP A 90 -12.98 6.13 14.20
C ASP A 90 -12.10 6.65 15.36
N SER A 91 -12.29 6.06 16.53
CA SER A 91 -11.43 6.25 17.72
C SER A 91 -10.06 5.53 17.56
N ALA A 92 -9.44 5.70 16.41
CA ALA A 92 -8.05 5.35 16.14
C ALA A 92 -7.52 6.20 14.97
N ASN A 93 -7.67 7.53 15.07
CA ASN A 93 -6.91 8.49 14.26
C ASN A 93 -5.42 8.38 14.63
N ASP A 94 -4.64 7.72 13.78
CA ASP A 94 -3.30 8.22 13.44
C ASP A 94 -3.49 8.98 12.13
N ASP A 95 -3.64 10.29 12.31
CA ASP A 95 -3.84 11.30 11.29
C ASP A 95 -2.46 11.70 10.75
N ASP A 96 -1.88 10.89 9.88
CA ASP A 96 -0.66 11.26 9.13
C ASP A 96 -1.08 12.03 7.87
N ASN A 97 -1.24 13.33 8.10
CA ASN A 97 -1.25 14.37 7.09
C ASN A 97 0.17 14.52 6.50
N ASP A 98 0.58 13.60 5.63
CA ASP A 98 1.81 13.76 4.85
C ASP A 98 1.52 14.61 3.60
N ASN A 99 1.71 15.92 3.77
CA ASN A 99 2.10 16.80 2.69
C ASN A 99 3.40 16.23 2.07
N GLU A 100 3.34 15.79 0.82
CA GLU A 100 4.52 15.51 0.00
C GLU A 100 5.23 16.85 -0.34
N GLU A 101 5.82 17.50 0.66
CA GLU A 101 6.96 18.39 0.48
C GLU A 101 8.22 17.64 0.92
N ASP A 102 8.88 17.02 -0.07
CA ASP A 102 10.33 16.73 -0.09
C ASP A 102 10.91 16.21 1.24
N SER A 103 10.36 15.12 1.77
CA SER A 103 11.10 14.31 2.74
C SER A 103 12.08 13.47 1.95
N GLU A 104 13.37 13.80 2.02
CA GLU A 104 14.45 12.93 1.58
C GLU A 104 14.17 11.51 2.12
N GLU A 105 13.70 10.60 1.26
CA GLU A 105 13.45 9.21 1.62
C GLU A 105 14.73 8.70 2.25
N ALA A 106 14.67 8.36 3.54
CA ALA A 106 15.81 7.76 4.20
C ALA A 106 16.15 6.49 3.42
N GLU A 107 17.30 6.47 2.72
CA GLU A 107 17.74 5.32 1.94
C GLU A 107 17.64 4.08 2.83
N GLU A 108 16.62 3.25 2.62
CA GLU A 108 16.46 1.96 3.29
C GLU A 108 17.48 1.00 2.70
N VAL A 109 17.95 0.03 3.48
CA VAL A 109 18.67 -1.09 2.86
C VAL A 109 17.64 -1.85 2.03
N GLU A 110 17.56 -1.55 0.73
CA GLU A 110 16.91 -2.43 -0.22
C GLU A 110 17.69 -3.74 -0.17
N ALA A 111 17.12 -4.74 0.50
CA ALA A 111 17.52 -6.11 0.26
C ALA A 111 17.39 -6.36 -1.25
N GLU A 112 18.33 -7.11 -1.85
CA GLU A 112 18.26 -7.49 -3.27
C GLU A 112 16.82 -7.89 -3.59
N ASP A 113 16.21 -7.16 -4.52
CA ASP A 113 14.80 -7.38 -4.86
C ASP A 113 14.65 -8.83 -5.33
N PRO A 114 13.77 -9.64 -4.71
CA PRO A 114 13.55 -11.00 -5.15
C PRO A 114 13.18 -11.13 -6.64
N LEU A 115 12.61 -10.09 -7.26
CA LEU A 115 12.38 -10.03 -8.71
C LEU A 115 13.67 -9.89 -9.52
N ASP A 116 14.67 -9.17 -9.01
CA ASP A 116 15.97 -8.96 -9.66
C ASP A 116 16.90 -10.16 -9.49
N VAL A 117 16.58 -11.07 -8.55
CA VAL A 117 17.23 -12.38 -8.42
C VAL A 117 16.77 -13.36 -9.52
N LEU A 118 15.58 -13.16 -10.09
CA LEU A 118 15.07 -14.00 -11.16
C LEU A 118 15.77 -13.68 -12.48
N ASP A 119 16.00 -14.71 -13.31
CA ASP A 119 16.41 -14.47 -14.68
C ASP A 119 15.27 -13.81 -15.48
N GLU A 120 15.63 -13.15 -16.59
CA GLU A 120 14.68 -12.38 -17.41
C GLU A 120 13.49 -13.23 -17.89
N GLN A 121 13.71 -14.51 -18.16
CA GLN A 121 12.64 -15.41 -18.62
C GLN A 121 11.66 -15.71 -17.49
N ALA A 122 12.16 -16.07 -16.31
CA ALA A 122 11.34 -16.32 -15.13
C ALA A 122 10.59 -15.06 -14.68
N ARG A 123 11.25 -13.90 -14.73
CA ARG A 123 10.65 -12.60 -14.43
C ARG A 123 9.53 -12.27 -15.41
N GLY A 124 9.77 -12.42 -16.71
CA GLY A 124 8.76 -12.20 -17.75
C GLY A 124 7.55 -13.11 -17.59
N GLN A 125 7.76 -14.40 -17.32
CA GLN A 125 6.67 -15.35 -17.09
C GLN A 125 5.85 -14.99 -15.85
N LEU A 126 6.51 -14.62 -14.74
CA LEU A 126 5.81 -14.19 -13.53
C LEU A 126 4.98 -12.92 -13.76
N LEU A 127 5.52 -11.95 -14.51
CA LEU A 127 4.78 -10.73 -14.84
C LEU A 127 3.57 -11.01 -15.73
N GLU A 128 3.66 -11.97 -16.66
CA GLU A 128 2.56 -12.43 -17.49
C GLU A 128 1.49 -13.14 -16.67
N ASP A 129 1.89 -14.08 -15.80
CA ASP A 129 0.98 -14.86 -14.94
C ASP A 129 0.22 -13.97 -13.95
N THR A 130 0.76 -12.78 -13.64
CA THR A 130 0.18 -11.82 -12.69
C THR A 130 -0.59 -10.66 -13.34
N VAL A 131 -0.67 -10.59 -14.67
CA VAL A 131 -1.35 -9.49 -15.39
C VAL A 131 -2.79 -9.31 -14.93
N ALA A 132 -3.55 -10.41 -14.82
CA ALA A 132 -4.95 -10.36 -14.41
C ALA A 132 -5.11 -9.79 -12.99
N VAL A 133 -4.29 -10.26 -12.04
CA VAL A 133 -4.32 -9.80 -10.64
C VAL A 133 -3.99 -8.30 -10.56
N ARG A 134 -2.97 -7.87 -11.29
CA ARG A 134 -2.55 -6.47 -11.36
C ARG A 134 -3.64 -5.58 -11.96
N ALA A 135 -4.29 -6.01 -13.03
CA ALA A 135 -5.40 -5.30 -13.65
C ALA A 135 -6.57 -5.15 -12.66
N THR A 136 -6.97 -6.22 -11.98
CA THR A 136 -8.04 -6.22 -10.98
C THR A 136 -7.73 -5.26 -9.82
N LEU A 137 -6.52 -5.32 -9.23
CA LEU A 137 -6.12 -4.43 -8.14
C LEU A 137 -6.11 -2.96 -8.58
N ASN A 138 -5.60 -2.68 -9.79
CA ASN A 138 -5.59 -1.33 -10.33
C ASN A 138 -7.00 -0.77 -10.55
N LYS A 139 -7.99 -1.58 -10.94
CA LYS A 139 -9.39 -1.15 -11.01
C LYS A 139 -9.89 -0.69 -9.64
N ILE A 140 -9.64 -1.46 -8.57
CA ILE A 140 -10.09 -1.12 -7.21
C ILE A 140 -9.40 0.16 -6.71
N ARG A 141 -8.08 0.26 -6.90
CA ARG A 141 -7.29 1.44 -6.50
C ARG A 141 -7.80 2.71 -7.18
N LYS A 142 -7.98 2.66 -8.51
CA LYS A 142 -8.49 3.79 -9.29
C LYS A 142 -9.95 4.11 -8.98
N LEU A 143 -10.78 3.10 -8.69
CA LEU A 143 -12.15 3.32 -8.24
C LEU A 143 -12.19 4.03 -6.90
N SER A 144 -11.41 3.56 -5.92
CA SER A 144 -11.31 4.15 -4.59
C SER A 144 -10.88 5.62 -4.70
N PHE A 145 -9.82 5.89 -5.46
CA PHE A 145 -9.34 7.24 -5.72
C PHE A 145 -10.42 8.12 -6.37
N ALA A 146 -11.05 7.65 -7.45
CA ALA A 146 -12.08 8.42 -8.15
C ALA A 146 -13.31 8.71 -7.28
N ILE A 147 -13.69 7.82 -6.37
CA ILE A 147 -14.80 8.05 -5.42
C ILE A 147 -14.41 9.14 -4.41
N ILE A 148 -13.22 9.04 -3.81
CA ILE A 148 -12.79 9.97 -2.74
C ILE A 148 -12.62 11.39 -3.29
N HIS A 149 -12.00 11.52 -4.47
CA HIS A 149 -11.69 12.83 -5.05
C HIS A 149 -12.84 13.47 -5.84
N SER A 150 -13.95 12.75 -6.08
CA SER A 150 -15.16 13.33 -6.66
C SER A 150 -16.18 13.66 -5.56
N THR A 151 -15.86 14.69 -4.77
CA THR A 151 -16.63 15.12 -3.59
C THR A 151 -18.07 15.52 -3.90
N THR A 152 -18.33 15.99 -5.14
CA THR A 152 -19.63 16.50 -5.57
C THR A 152 -20.49 15.50 -6.34
N ILE A 153 -19.90 14.48 -6.96
CA ILE A 153 -20.60 13.54 -7.86
C ILE A 153 -20.47 12.10 -7.37
N ALA A 154 -19.28 11.51 -7.41
CA ALA A 154 -19.14 10.09 -7.10
C ALA A 154 -19.29 9.80 -5.61
N LEU A 155 -18.73 10.63 -4.73
CA LEU A 155 -18.82 10.42 -3.29
C LEU A 155 -20.28 10.46 -2.78
N PRO A 156 -21.14 11.43 -3.14
CA PRO A 156 -22.54 11.40 -2.75
C PRO A 156 -23.31 10.19 -3.30
N VAL A 157 -23.01 9.77 -4.54
CA VAL A 157 -23.62 8.57 -5.14
C VAL A 157 -23.18 7.33 -4.37
N TRP A 158 -21.90 7.18 -4.03
CA TRP A 158 -21.37 6.08 -3.22
C TRP A 158 -22.10 5.95 -1.88
N ARG A 159 -22.27 7.07 -1.15
CA ARG A 159 -22.98 7.07 0.14
C ARG A 159 -24.44 6.62 -0.01
N LYS A 160 -25.13 7.08 -1.06
CA LYS A 160 -26.51 6.66 -1.37
C LYS A 160 -26.59 5.17 -1.72
N THR A 161 -25.70 4.69 -2.58
CA THR A 161 -25.64 3.28 -2.98
C THR A 161 -25.30 2.37 -1.79
N CYS A 162 -24.35 2.74 -0.92
CA CYS A 162 -24.08 2.01 0.32
C CYS A 162 -25.36 1.88 1.18
N THR A 163 -26.08 2.99 1.37
CA THR A 163 -27.32 3.00 2.15
C THR A 163 -28.41 2.14 1.51
N ALA A 164 -28.56 2.20 0.17
CA ALA A 164 -29.52 1.39 -0.58
C ALA A 164 -29.27 -0.13 -0.42
N HIS A 165 -28.00 -0.53 -0.34
CA HIS A 165 -27.59 -1.91 -0.07
C HIS A 165 -27.50 -2.27 1.42
N LYS A 166 -27.94 -1.38 2.32
CA LYS A 166 -27.89 -1.56 3.80
C LYS A 166 -26.48 -1.79 4.33
N LEU A 167 -25.48 -1.19 3.69
CA LEU A 167 -24.09 -1.19 4.13
C LEU A 167 -23.83 0.08 4.95
N ALA A 168 -22.99 -0.05 5.98
CA ALA A 168 -22.47 1.13 6.67
C ALA A 168 -21.72 2.02 5.67
N VAL A 169 -21.94 3.32 5.72
CA VAL A 169 -21.29 4.26 4.80
C VAL A 169 -19.82 4.35 5.18
N ARG A 170 -18.97 3.61 4.47
CA ARG A 170 -17.52 3.54 4.65
C ARG A 170 -16.84 3.64 3.30
N LEU A 171 -15.69 4.29 3.24
CA LEU A 171 -14.87 4.34 2.03
C LEU A 171 -14.03 3.08 1.87
N ILE A 172 -13.68 2.77 0.63
CA ILE A 172 -12.66 1.78 0.33
C ILE A 172 -11.32 2.37 0.81
N PRO A 173 -10.56 1.68 1.69
CA PRO A 173 -9.25 2.17 2.12
C PRO A 173 -8.29 2.29 0.93
N ARG A 174 -7.43 3.31 0.95
CA ARG A 174 -6.35 3.44 -0.03
C ARG A 174 -5.35 2.30 0.15
N ASP A 175 -4.85 1.79 -0.97
CA ASP A 175 -3.72 0.87 -0.98
C ASP A 175 -2.41 1.66 -0.88
N VAL A 176 -1.62 1.40 0.17
CA VAL A 176 -0.44 2.17 0.56
C VAL A 176 0.76 1.24 0.55
N LYS A 177 1.67 1.43 -0.42
CA LYS A 177 2.86 0.57 -0.61
C LYS A 177 3.71 0.40 0.65
N THR A 178 3.74 1.41 1.52
CA THR A 178 4.51 1.42 2.77
C THR A 178 3.80 0.75 3.95
N ARG A 179 2.56 0.25 3.79
CA ARG A 179 1.79 -0.45 4.83
C ARG A 179 1.40 -1.87 4.40
N TRP A 180 1.99 -2.87 5.05
CA TRP A 180 1.95 -4.29 4.66
C TRP A 180 0.56 -4.92 4.57
N ASN A 181 -0.44 -4.29 5.19
CA ASN A 181 -1.82 -4.75 5.19
C ASN A 181 -2.75 -3.98 4.26
N SER A 182 -2.29 -2.92 3.61
CA SER A 182 -3.17 -2.01 2.86
C SER A 182 -3.91 -2.71 1.73
N THR A 183 -3.22 -3.57 0.96
CA THR A 183 -3.82 -4.31 -0.14
C THR A 183 -4.88 -5.27 0.37
N TYR A 184 -4.61 -5.95 1.49
CA TYR A 184 -5.56 -6.84 2.14
C TYR A 184 -6.81 -6.07 2.63
N ASP A 185 -6.61 -4.96 3.32
CA ASP A 185 -7.71 -4.15 3.87
C ASP A 185 -8.57 -3.54 2.76
N MET A 186 -7.94 -3.00 1.70
CA MET A 186 -8.61 -2.52 0.50
C MET A 186 -9.46 -3.63 -0.14
N ALA A 187 -8.85 -4.79 -0.45
CA ALA A 187 -9.52 -5.91 -1.09
C ALA A 187 -10.67 -6.47 -0.23
N LYS A 188 -10.50 -6.50 1.10
CA LYS A 188 -11.49 -6.98 2.06
C LYS A 188 -12.72 -6.08 2.10
N VAL A 189 -12.50 -4.75 2.10
CA VAL A 189 -13.61 -3.80 2.01
C VAL A 189 -14.25 -3.87 0.63
N ALA A 190 -13.48 -3.90 -0.45
CA ALA A 190 -14.01 -4.02 -1.80
C ALA A 190 -14.94 -5.24 -1.95
N LEU A 191 -14.50 -6.42 -1.50
CA LEU A 191 -15.32 -7.63 -1.56
C LEU A 191 -16.60 -7.53 -0.72
N LYS A 192 -16.53 -6.95 0.49
CA LYS A 192 -17.71 -6.74 1.33
C LYS A 192 -18.71 -5.77 0.69
N TYR A 193 -18.22 -4.80 -0.06
CA TYR A 193 -19.02 -3.75 -0.70
C TYR A 193 -19.32 -4.05 -2.18
N ARG A 194 -19.07 -5.28 -2.66
CA ARG A 194 -19.34 -5.70 -4.04
C ARG A 194 -20.68 -5.22 -4.60
N PRO A 195 -21.84 -5.39 -3.92
CA PRO A 195 -23.12 -4.93 -4.47
C PRO A 195 -23.16 -3.42 -4.75
N ALA A 196 -22.54 -2.62 -3.87
CA ALA A 196 -22.46 -1.17 -4.05
C ALA A 196 -21.47 -0.76 -5.15
N ILE A 197 -20.37 -1.51 -5.30
CA ILE A 197 -19.38 -1.31 -6.36
C ILE A 197 -20.00 -1.65 -7.72
N ASP A 198 -20.70 -2.78 -7.83
CA ASP A 198 -21.38 -3.20 -9.07
C ASP A 198 -22.43 -2.15 -9.48
N ASP A 199 -23.24 -1.62 -8.54
CA ASP A 199 -24.25 -0.60 -8.83
C ASP A 199 -23.65 0.75 -9.26
N ILE A 200 -22.64 1.26 -8.54
CA ILE A 200 -22.06 2.57 -8.87
C ILE A 200 -21.26 2.55 -10.19
N THR A 201 -20.62 1.43 -10.51
CA THR A 201 -19.84 1.27 -11.75
C THR A 201 -20.76 0.98 -12.95
N ALA A 202 -21.89 0.31 -12.76
CA ALA A 202 -22.91 0.12 -13.80
C ALA A 202 -23.62 1.43 -14.19
N ASN A 203 -23.64 2.43 -13.30
CA ASN A 203 -24.30 3.70 -13.56
C ASN A 203 -23.55 4.57 -14.60
N LYS A 204 -24.17 4.83 -15.74
CA LYS A 204 -23.58 5.62 -16.83
C LYS A 204 -23.26 7.07 -16.46
N SER A 205 -23.95 7.66 -15.47
CA SER A 205 -23.72 9.05 -15.08
C SER A 205 -22.50 9.24 -14.17
N SER A 206 -21.97 8.18 -13.56
CA SER A 206 -20.87 8.28 -12.60
C SER A 206 -19.49 8.40 -13.25
N LYS A 207 -19.36 8.18 -14.58
CA LYS A 207 -18.07 8.02 -15.30
C LYS A 207 -17.15 6.92 -14.71
N LEU A 208 -17.65 6.05 -13.81
CA LEU A 208 -16.87 5.01 -13.12
C LEU A 208 -16.90 3.64 -13.80
N ARG A 209 -17.65 3.49 -14.89
CA ARG A 209 -17.79 2.21 -15.61
C ARG A 209 -16.47 1.60 -16.10
N LYS A 210 -15.44 2.41 -16.33
CA LYS A 210 -14.09 1.94 -16.67
C LYS A 210 -13.44 1.08 -15.56
N TYR A 211 -13.98 1.11 -14.35
CA TYR A 211 -13.52 0.34 -13.20
C TYR A 211 -14.48 -0.80 -12.82
N GLU A 212 -15.42 -1.15 -13.70
CA GLU A 212 -16.32 -2.29 -13.53
C GLU A 212 -15.51 -3.59 -13.38
N LEU A 213 -15.86 -4.36 -12.36
CA LEU A 213 -15.24 -5.64 -12.01
C LEU A 213 -16.15 -6.76 -12.46
N ASP A 214 -15.64 -7.69 -13.26
CA ASP A 214 -16.38 -8.86 -13.71
C ASP A 214 -16.30 -10.01 -12.69
N ASP A 215 -16.94 -11.14 -12.99
CA ASP A 215 -16.94 -12.30 -12.08
C ASP A 215 -15.54 -12.91 -11.89
N ASP A 216 -14.65 -12.80 -12.88
CA ASP A 216 -13.27 -13.27 -12.79
C ASP A 216 -12.45 -12.34 -11.88
N ASP A 217 -12.62 -11.02 -12.01
CA ASP A 217 -12.06 -10.03 -11.08
C ASP A 217 -12.48 -10.32 -9.63
N TRP A 218 -13.77 -10.57 -9.39
CA TRP A 218 -14.26 -10.88 -8.05
C TRP A 218 -13.72 -12.20 -7.51
N LYS A 219 -13.50 -13.19 -8.37
CA LYS A 219 -12.85 -14.45 -8.01
C LYS A 219 -11.39 -14.22 -7.64
N ILE A 220 -10.66 -13.42 -8.42
CA ILE A 220 -9.27 -13.01 -8.14
C ILE A 220 -9.18 -12.33 -6.76
N ILE A 221 -10.06 -11.38 -6.46
CA ILE A 221 -10.10 -10.71 -5.15
C ILE A 221 -10.34 -11.72 -4.02
N GLY A 222 -11.26 -12.66 -4.22
CA GLY A 222 -11.55 -13.71 -3.25
C GLY A 222 -10.35 -14.63 -3.00
N ASP A 223 -9.66 -15.05 -4.06
CA ASP A 223 -8.49 -15.92 -3.97
C ASP A 223 -7.30 -15.18 -3.32
N LEU A 224 -7.06 -13.92 -3.70
CA LEU A 224 -6.04 -13.06 -3.11
C LEU A 224 -6.26 -12.88 -1.59
N LEU A 225 -7.51 -12.63 -1.17
CA LEU A 225 -7.84 -12.51 0.25
C LEU A 225 -7.61 -13.82 1.03
N ARG A 226 -7.80 -14.99 0.42
CA ARG A 226 -7.49 -16.26 1.09
C ARG A 226 -6.00 -16.41 1.31
N VAL A 227 -5.17 -16.06 0.32
CA VAL A 227 -3.71 -16.12 0.43
C VAL A 227 -3.21 -15.13 1.49
N LEU A 228 -3.63 -13.86 1.40
CA LEU A 228 -3.18 -12.81 2.31
C LEU A 228 -3.68 -13.00 3.75
N LYS A 229 -4.86 -13.60 3.95
CA LYS A 229 -5.39 -13.88 5.30
C LYS A 229 -4.56 -14.91 6.07
N VAL A 230 -4.00 -15.91 5.38
CA VAL A 230 -3.19 -16.95 6.04
C VAL A 230 -1.89 -16.36 6.60
N SER A 231 -1.33 -15.36 5.92
CA SER A 231 -0.10 -14.67 6.33
C SER A 231 -0.26 -13.71 7.52
N LEU A 232 -1.50 -13.44 7.96
CA LEU A 232 -1.81 -12.49 9.04
C LEU A 232 -2.11 -13.13 10.40
N LEU A 233 -2.21 -14.46 10.45
CA LEU A 233 -2.58 -15.23 11.66
C LEU A 233 -1.43 -16.07 12.22
N SER A 234 -0.20 -15.87 11.73
CA SER A 234 1.03 -16.56 12.14
C SER A 234 2.03 -15.61 12.77
#